data_AF-A0A6L2PRH3-F1
#
_entry.id   AF-A0A6L2PRH3-F1
#
_cell.length_a   1.000
_cell.length_b   1.000
_cell.length_c   1.000
_cell.angle_alpha   90.00
_cell.angle_beta   90.00
_cell.angle_gamma   90.00
#
_symmetry.space_group_name_H-M   'P 1'
#
loop_
_entity.id
_entity.type
_entity.pdbx_description
1 polymer ?
#
loop_
_entity_poly.entity_id
_entity_poly.type
_entity_poly.pdbx_seq_one_letter_code
_entity_poly.pdbx_strand_id
1 'polypeptide(L)'
;MEHIKNAPLNEIVGLFRVSHLQTLQLWLENPKQQLLFENALPLVEPPYNSDGPLVMRIHAFLERHGFINFGIFKRLKSIPVKKHGKVIVIGAGIAGLAAAQQMQQFGMEVVVLEARDRVGGRIATFRKANYIADLGAMVVTGLGGNPVTVLSKQINMELHKIRQKCPLYESNGNTVPKDKDEMVEREFNRLLEATSYLSHQLDFNYAGGKPVSLGQALEWVIKLQEKNVKEKQVQHWKAVIALQERLKTNQHRMLALREKIEELNKQYKEQCEGKSPRDITQEFVLRSKLRDLNRCCREWDQLLEQQREIEDKLQELEASPPSDVYLSSRDRQILDWHFANLEFANATPLTNLSLKHWDQDDDFEFTGSHLTGRIN
;
A
#
# COMPACT_ATOMS: atom_id res chain seq x y z
N MET A 1 -20.02 44.96 -23.40
CA MET A 1 -21.14 44.01 -23.25
C MET A 1 -21.45 43.24 -24.53
N GLU A 2 -21.28 43.79 -25.74
CA GLU A 2 -21.55 43.04 -27.00
C GLU A 2 -20.50 41.97 -27.34
N HIS A 3 -19.25 42.13 -26.91
CA HIS A 3 -18.18 41.16 -27.24
C HIS A 3 -18.38 39.76 -26.64
N ILE A 4 -19.08 39.63 -25.51
CA ILE A 4 -19.21 38.34 -24.78
C ILE A 4 -20.46 37.57 -25.19
N LYS A 5 -21.53 38.26 -25.65
CA LYS A 5 -22.75 37.58 -26.11
C LYS A 5 -22.53 36.72 -27.36
N ASN A 6 -21.50 37.03 -28.14
CA ASN A 6 -21.13 36.32 -29.37
C ASN A 6 -19.76 35.62 -29.28
N ALA A 7 -19.12 35.59 -28.10
CA ALA A 7 -17.84 34.94 -27.92
C ALA A 7 -18.00 33.40 -27.94
N PRO A 8 -17.06 32.65 -28.53
CA PRO A 8 -17.08 31.20 -28.48
C PRO A 8 -17.02 30.70 -27.04
N LEU A 9 -17.74 29.62 -26.74
CA LEU A 9 -17.87 29.05 -25.39
C LEU A 9 -16.51 28.86 -24.68
N ASN A 10 -15.46 28.49 -25.43
CA ASN A 10 -14.11 28.32 -24.91
C ASN A 10 -13.49 29.60 -24.35
N GLU A 11 -13.77 30.76 -24.96
CA GLU A 11 -13.29 32.06 -24.46
C GLU A 11 -14.02 32.46 -23.17
N ILE A 12 -15.34 32.22 -23.11
CA ILE A 12 -16.15 32.49 -21.91
C ILE A 12 -15.70 31.59 -20.74
N VAL A 13 -15.44 30.31 -21.02
CA VAL A 13 -14.92 29.36 -20.02
C VAL A 13 -13.51 29.77 -19.56
N GLY A 14 -12.66 30.23 -20.48
CA GLY A 14 -11.33 30.77 -20.17
C GLY A 14 -11.41 31.99 -19.24
N LEU A 15 -12.24 32.98 -19.60
CA LEU A 15 -12.48 34.18 -18.80
C LEU A 15 -12.96 33.83 -17.39
N PHE A 16 -13.99 32.97 -17.28
CA PHE A 16 -14.52 32.52 -16.00
C PHE A 16 -13.43 31.85 -15.14
N ARG A 17 -12.67 30.92 -15.72
CA ARG A 17 -11.66 30.15 -14.99
C ARG A 17 -10.56 31.05 -14.43
N VAL A 18 -10.06 32.00 -15.22
CA VAL A 18 -8.99 32.90 -14.77
C VAL A 18 -9.50 33.86 -13.69
N SER A 19 -10.65 34.50 -13.89
CA SER A 19 -11.24 35.39 -12.87
C SER A 19 -11.54 34.65 -11.56
N HIS A 20 -11.98 33.38 -11.64
CA HIS A 20 -12.21 32.52 -10.48
C HIS A 20 -10.91 32.22 -9.72
N LEU A 21 -9.87 31.77 -10.41
CA LEU A 21 -8.57 31.45 -9.79
C LEU A 21 -7.88 32.68 -9.21
N GLN A 22 -7.91 33.81 -9.91
CA GLN A 22 -7.35 35.07 -9.39
C GLN A 22 -8.08 35.54 -8.13
N THR A 23 -9.42 35.47 -8.11
CA THR A 23 -10.20 35.84 -6.91
C THR A 23 -9.87 34.94 -5.71
N LEU A 24 -9.70 33.63 -5.92
CA LEU A 24 -9.24 32.71 -4.88
C LEU A 24 -7.84 33.06 -4.38
N GLN A 25 -6.91 33.32 -5.30
CA GLN A 25 -5.53 33.67 -4.98
C GLN A 25 -5.47 34.91 -4.08
N LEU A 26 -6.19 35.97 -4.44
CA LEU A 26 -6.25 37.22 -3.67
C LEU A 26 -6.67 36.99 -2.21
N TRP A 27 -7.63 36.09 -1.98
CA TRP A 27 -8.03 35.70 -0.62
C TRP A 27 -6.94 34.91 0.10
N LEU A 28 -6.32 33.93 -0.56
CA LEU A 28 -5.30 33.06 0.03
C LEU A 28 -3.98 33.79 0.38
N GLU A 29 -3.68 34.89 -0.32
CA GLU A 29 -2.56 35.79 -0.05
C GLU A 29 -2.75 36.58 1.24
N ASN A 30 -3.96 37.07 1.52
CA ASN A 30 -4.29 37.80 2.74
C ASN A 30 -5.61 37.36 3.39
N PRO A 31 -5.66 36.16 3.99
CA PRO A 31 -6.89 35.60 4.57
C PRO A 31 -7.27 36.24 5.90
N LYS A 32 -6.51 37.22 6.39
CA LYS A 32 -6.78 37.95 7.64
C LYS A 32 -7.75 39.10 7.46
N GLN A 33 -8.12 39.46 6.23
CA GLN A 33 -9.02 40.57 5.94
C GLN A 33 -10.04 40.16 4.87
N GLN A 34 -11.28 40.63 5.03
CA GLN A 34 -12.35 40.38 4.06
C GLN A 34 -11.97 40.85 2.65
N LEU A 35 -12.13 39.97 1.66
CA LEU A 35 -12.03 40.28 0.25
C LEU A 35 -13.38 40.77 -0.27
N LEU A 36 -13.50 42.07 -0.49
CA LEU A 36 -14.69 42.69 -1.08
C LEU A 36 -14.61 42.68 -2.61
N PHE A 37 -15.75 42.59 -3.29
CA PHE A 37 -15.82 42.68 -4.75
C PHE A 37 -15.14 43.95 -5.29
N GLU A 38 -15.37 45.09 -4.62
CA GLU A 38 -14.79 46.38 -5.02
C GLU A 38 -13.26 46.41 -4.93
N ASN A 39 -12.68 45.60 -4.04
CA ASN A 39 -11.23 45.47 -3.88
C ASN A 39 -10.67 44.40 -4.81
N ALA A 40 -11.45 43.38 -5.15
CA ALA A 40 -11.04 42.28 -6.01
C ALA A 40 -11.02 42.69 -7.49
N LEU A 41 -12.06 43.39 -7.98
CA LEU A 41 -12.20 43.72 -9.41
C LEU A 41 -10.99 44.46 -10.01
N PRO A 42 -10.38 45.47 -9.36
CA PRO A 42 -9.22 46.16 -9.92
C PRO A 42 -7.95 45.29 -9.96
N LEU A 43 -7.88 44.24 -9.14
CA LEU A 43 -6.74 43.33 -9.04
C LEU A 43 -6.83 42.12 -9.98
N VAL A 44 -8.01 41.90 -10.58
CA VAL A 44 -8.16 40.96 -11.70
C VAL A 44 -7.52 41.57 -12.94
N GLU A 45 -6.63 40.83 -13.61
CA GLU A 45 -5.87 41.37 -14.73
C GLU A 45 -6.75 41.58 -15.98
N PRO A 46 -6.48 42.60 -16.83
CA PRO A 46 -7.09 42.67 -18.16
C PRO A 46 -6.69 41.47 -19.04
N PRO A 47 -7.59 40.94 -19.89
CA PRO A 47 -8.96 41.40 -20.15
C PRO A 47 -10.01 40.81 -19.19
N TYR A 48 -9.62 40.04 -18.18
CA TYR A 48 -10.52 39.28 -17.29
C TYR A 48 -11.37 40.17 -16.37
N ASN A 49 -10.95 41.42 -16.13
CA ASN A 49 -11.72 42.42 -15.38
C ASN A 49 -12.73 43.21 -16.22
N SER A 50 -12.79 42.97 -17.54
CA SER A 50 -13.65 43.72 -18.45
C SER A 50 -15.16 43.44 -18.26
N ASP A 51 -15.52 42.25 -17.76
CA ASP A 51 -16.90 41.87 -17.43
C ASP A 51 -17.14 41.92 -15.91
N GLY A 52 -17.37 43.12 -15.39
CA GLY A 52 -17.68 43.35 -13.97
C GLY A 52 -18.83 42.48 -13.44
N PRO A 53 -19.99 42.38 -14.13
CA PRO A 53 -21.08 41.50 -13.72
C PRO A 53 -20.69 40.02 -13.60
N LEU A 54 -19.85 39.50 -14.49
CA LEU A 54 -19.34 38.13 -14.38
C LEU A 54 -18.45 37.96 -13.15
N VAL A 55 -17.48 38.87 -12.95
CA VAL A 55 -16.58 38.84 -11.78
C VAL A 55 -17.37 38.97 -10.47
N MET A 56 -18.41 39.80 -10.44
CA MET A 56 -19.31 39.94 -9.28
C MET A 56 -20.02 38.62 -8.96
N ARG A 57 -20.51 37.89 -9.98
CA ARG A 57 -21.15 36.58 -9.79
C ARG A 57 -20.15 35.53 -9.30
N ILE A 58 -18.93 35.55 -9.82
CA ILE A 58 -17.83 34.67 -9.37
C ILE A 58 -17.51 34.93 -7.91
N HIS A 59 -17.30 36.20 -7.54
CA HIS A 59 -17.02 36.61 -6.16
C HIS A 59 -18.15 36.17 -5.22
N ALA A 60 -19.40 36.47 -5.57
CA ALA A 60 -20.57 36.08 -4.78
C ALA A 60 -20.72 34.55 -4.65
N PHE A 61 -20.40 33.78 -5.70
CA PHE A 61 -20.39 32.32 -5.66
C PHE A 61 -19.33 31.80 -4.68
N LEU A 62 -18.10 32.31 -4.79
CA LEU A 62 -16.97 31.92 -3.94
C LEU A 62 -17.24 32.24 -2.47
N GLU A 63 -17.78 33.43 -2.18
CA GLU A 63 -18.14 33.85 -0.82
C GLU A 63 -19.29 33.01 -0.27
N ARG A 64 -20.34 32.77 -1.07
CA ARG A 64 -21.51 31.98 -0.65
C ARG A 64 -21.15 30.54 -0.27
N HIS A 65 -20.23 29.92 -1.00
CA HIS A 65 -19.83 28.52 -0.79
C HIS A 65 -18.61 28.38 0.13
N GLY A 66 -18.11 29.48 0.71
CA GLY A 66 -17.02 29.44 1.70
C GLY A 66 -15.65 29.15 1.11
N PHE A 67 -15.43 29.44 -0.19
CA PHE A 67 -14.10 29.36 -0.80
C PHE A 67 -13.22 30.59 -0.50
N ILE A 68 -13.87 31.74 -0.30
CA ILE A 68 -13.25 32.98 0.20
C ILE A 68 -14.04 33.49 1.40
N ASN A 69 -13.46 34.44 2.14
CA ASN A 69 -14.13 35.08 3.28
C ASN A 69 -14.70 34.07 4.30
N PHE A 70 -13.96 33.00 4.57
CA PHE A 70 -14.30 32.02 5.61
C PHE A 70 -13.33 32.09 6.79
N GLY A 71 -13.74 31.54 7.93
CA GLY A 71 -12.92 31.55 9.14
C GLY A 71 -12.90 32.91 9.83
N ILE A 72 -11.75 33.26 10.42
CA ILE A 72 -11.58 34.41 11.31
C ILE A 72 -10.77 35.50 10.59
N PHE A 73 -11.44 36.57 10.18
CA PHE A 73 -10.82 37.68 9.45
C PHE A 73 -11.40 39.03 9.86
N LYS A 74 -10.63 40.10 9.66
CA LYS A 74 -11.07 41.48 9.82
C LYS A 74 -12.10 41.81 8.76
N ARG A 75 -13.33 42.03 9.19
CA ARG A 75 -14.45 42.44 8.34
C ARG A 75 -14.33 43.92 7.98
N LEU A 76 -14.57 44.24 6.71
CA LEU A 76 -14.54 45.61 6.18
C LEU A 76 -15.94 46.22 6.08
N LYS A 77 -16.95 45.40 5.73
CA LYS A 77 -18.37 45.80 5.73
C LYS A 77 -19.10 45.23 6.95
N SER A 78 -19.68 46.09 7.78
CA SER A 78 -20.45 45.69 8.96
C SER A 78 -21.55 44.68 8.59
N ILE A 79 -21.82 43.72 9.48
CA ILE A 79 -22.92 42.77 9.28
C ILE A 79 -24.24 43.56 9.24
N PRO A 80 -25.18 43.24 8.34
CA PRO A 80 -26.49 43.88 8.32
C PRO A 80 -27.16 43.87 9.70
N VAL A 81 -27.66 45.02 10.13
CA VAL A 81 -28.37 45.20 11.42
C VAL A 81 -29.67 44.41 11.42
N LYS A 82 -30.40 44.46 10.30
CA LYS A 82 -31.60 43.65 10.10
C LYS A 82 -31.18 42.22 9.75
N LYS A 83 -31.51 41.28 10.62
CA LYS A 83 -31.28 39.86 10.37
C LYS A 83 -32.38 39.26 9.50
N HIS A 84 -32.01 38.33 8.64
CA HIS A 84 -32.93 37.63 7.75
C HIS A 84 -32.86 36.12 8.00
N GLY A 85 -33.91 35.56 8.62
CA GLY A 85 -34.00 34.15 8.97
C GLY A 85 -33.33 33.81 10.31
N LYS A 86 -33.87 32.77 10.95
CA LYS A 86 -33.37 32.21 12.22
C LYS A 86 -32.87 30.79 11.98
N VAL A 87 -31.67 30.50 12.47
CA VAL A 87 -31.02 29.19 12.34
C VAL A 87 -30.61 28.71 13.72
N ILE A 88 -30.96 27.47 14.05
CA ILE A 88 -30.43 26.77 15.22
C ILE A 88 -29.41 25.74 14.72
N VAL A 89 -28.19 25.81 15.26
CA VAL A 89 -27.12 24.84 15.00
C VAL A 89 -26.98 23.95 16.24
N ILE A 90 -27.15 22.64 16.08
CA ILE A 90 -26.98 21.66 17.15
C ILE A 90 -25.54 21.14 17.11
N GLY A 91 -24.77 21.44 18.16
CA GLY A 91 -23.37 21.08 18.32
C GLY A 91 -22.40 22.21 17.97
N ALA A 92 -21.54 22.58 18.92
CA ALA A 92 -20.45 23.56 18.77
C ALA A 92 -19.10 22.88 18.48
N GLY A 93 -19.10 21.82 17.67
CA GLY A 93 -17.88 21.29 17.03
C GLY A 93 -17.43 22.15 15.85
N ILE A 94 -16.29 21.83 15.23
CA ILE A 94 -15.72 22.66 14.14
C ILE A 94 -16.70 22.86 12.96
N ALA A 95 -17.45 21.82 12.58
CA ALA A 95 -18.45 21.91 11.53
C ALA A 95 -19.60 22.87 11.88
N GLY A 96 -20.13 22.76 13.10
CA GLY A 96 -21.21 23.63 13.59
C GLY A 96 -20.75 25.09 13.74
N LEU A 97 -19.56 25.31 14.29
CA LEU A 97 -18.98 26.65 14.43
C LEU A 97 -18.70 27.31 13.07
N ALA A 98 -18.16 26.57 12.10
CA ALA A 98 -17.93 27.08 10.75
C ALA A 98 -19.25 27.46 10.06
N ALA A 99 -20.26 26.60 10.14
CA ALA A 99 -21.59 26.89 9.59
C ALA A 99 -22.25 28.10 10.27
N ALA A 100 -22.22 28.14 11.61
CA ALA A 100 -22.79 29.24 12.38
C ALA A 100 -22.12 30.58 12.04
N GLN A 101 -20.79 30.57 11.92
CA GLN A 101 -20.02 31.73 11.51
C GLN A 101 -20.43 32.20 10.10
N GLN A 102 -20.48 31.32 9.10
CA GLN A 102 -20.89 31.69 7.74
C GLN A 102 -22.33 32.22 7.68
N MET A 103 -23.29 31.58 8.35
CA MET A 103 -24.69 32.04 8.37
C MET A 103 -24.84 33.40 9.03
N GLN A 104 -24.12 33.64 10.14
CA GLN A 104 -24.09 34.96 10.79
C GLN A 104 -23.50 36.01 9.85
N GLN A 105 -22.45 35.66 9.10
CA GLN A 105 -21.81 36.54 8.12
C GLN A 105 -22.74 36.91 6.96
N PHE A 106 -23.66 36.03 6.57
CA PHE A 106 -24.72 36.29 5.58
C PHE A 106 -25.91 37.07 6.16
N GLY A 107 -25.85 37.49 7.42
CA GLY A 107 -26.87 38.32 8.04
C GLY A 107 -28.04 37.54 8.64
N MET A 108 -27.87 36.25 8.93
CA MET A 108 -28.88 35.46 9.65
C MET A 108 -28.74 35.62 11.18
N GLU A 109 -29.82 35.35 11.90
CA GLU A 109 -29.79 35.16 13.36
C GLU A 109 -29.48 33.69 13.65
N VAL A 110 -28.39 33.44 14.38
CA VAL A 110 -27.89 32.08 14.62
C VAL A 110 -27.75 31.80 16.11
N VAL A 111 -28.33 30.70 16.56
CA VAL A 111 -28.18 30.17 17.92
C VAL A 111 -27.48 28.82 17.85
N VAL A 112 -26.42 28.62 18.63
CA VAL A 112 -25.70 27.35 18.71
C VAL A 112 -26.03 26.67 20.04
N LEU A 113 -26.47 25.41 19.99
CA LEU A 113 -26.77 24.60 21.17
C LEU A 113 -25.70 23.53 21.34
N GLU A 114 -24.94 23.57 22.42
CA GLU A 114 -23.91 22.59 22.74
C GLU A 114 -24.27 21.86 24.04
N ALA A 115 -24.11 20.54 24.04
CA ALA A 115 -24.44 19.71 25.19
C ALA A 115 -23.36 19.74 26.26
N ARG A 116 -22.10 19.99 25.86
CA ARG A 116 -20.94 20.10 26.75
C ARG A 116 -20.80 21.51 27.32
N ASP A 117 -19.97 21.62 28.34
CA ASP A 117 -19.51 22.87 28.96
C ASP A 117 -18.38 23.57 28.16
N ARG A 118 -18.08 23.08 26.96
CA ARG A 118 -17.03 23.62 26.08
C ARG A 118 -17.40 23.47 24.61
N VAL A 119 -16.81 24.31 23.78
CA VAL A 119 -16.82 24.17 22.32
C VAL A 119 -15.77 23.14 21.83
N GLY A 120 -15.72 22.93 20.52
CA GLY A 120 -14.70 22.11 19.83
C GLY A 120 -15.11 20.65 19.61
N GLY A 121 -16.03 20.12 20.42
CA GLY A 121 -16.53 18.75 20.27
C GLY A 121 -15.40 17.73 20.39
N ARG A 122 -15.12 17.02 19.29
CA ARG A 122 -14.02 16.03 19.19
C ARG A 122 -12.62 16.66 19.11
N ILE A 123 -12.51 17.97 18.92
CA ILE A 123 -11.25 18.70 19.12
C ILE A 123 -11.20 19.11 20.59
N ALA A 124 -10.37 18.43 21.38
CA ALA A 124 -10.38 18.52 22.83
C ALA A 124 -8.96 18.55 23.39
N THR A 125 -8.55 19.70 23.91
CA THR A 125 -7.22 19.89 24.49
C THR A 125 -7.28 19.83 26.02
N PHE A 126 -6.56 18.89 26.61
CA PHE A 126 -6.26 18.89 28.04
C PHE A 126 -5.24 19.96 28.36
N ARG A 127 -5.53 20.78 29.39
CA ARG A 127 -4.65 21.85 29.86
C ARG A 127 -4.56 21.81 31.38
N LYS A 128 -3.34 21.64 31.92
CA LYS A 128 -3.07 21.70 33.36
C LYS A 128 -1.67 22.25 33.61
N ALA A 129 -1.60 23.41 34.27
CA ALA A 129 -0.35 24.18 34.40
C ALA A 129 0.28 24.39 33.01
N ASN A 130 1.54 23.97 32.83
CA ASN A 130 2.25 24.08 31.55
C ASN A 130 2.05 22.86 30.64
N TYR A 131 1.27 21.85 31.07
CA TYR A 131 1.00 20.65 30.26
C TYR A 131 -0.20 20.89 29.35
N ILE A 132 0.03 20.65 28.06
CA ILE A 132 -0.97 20.75 26.99
C ILE A 132 -0.88 19.44 26.20
N ALA A 133 -2.01 18.75 26.06
CA ALA A 133 -2.11 17.54 25.26
C ALA A 133 -3.48 17.46 24.59
N ASP A 134 -3.54 17.11 23.31
CA ASP A 134 -4.81 16.88 22.63
C ASP A 134 -5.30 15.44 22.86
N LEU A 135 -6.55 15.32 23.28
CA LEU A 135 -7.25 14.05 23.48
C LEU A 135 -8.08 13.64 22.25
N GLY A 136 -8.05 14.47 21.21
CA GLY A 136 -8.83 14.31 19.98
C GLY A 136 -7.98 14.61 18.74
N ALA A 137 -8.47 15.46 17.85
CA ALA A 137 -7.69 15.85 16.68
C ALA A 137 -6.38 16.55 17.08
N MET A 138 -5.25 16.01 16.62
CA MET A 138 -3.89 16.51 16.94
C MET A 138 -2.98 16.66 15.73
N VAL A 139 -3.38 16.13 14.57
CA VAL A 139 -2.60 16.15 13.33
C VAL A 139 -3.33 16.95 12.25
N VAL A 140 -2.58 17.81 11.55
CA VAL A 140 -2.98 18.42 10.28
C VAL A 140 -2.32 17.63 9.16
N THR A 141 -3.13 16.97 8.34
CA THR A 141 -2.68 16.12 7.25
C THR A 141 -2.37 16.97 6.01
N GLY A 142 -1.10 17.34 5.83
CA GLY A 142 -0.66 18.15 4.70
C GLY A 142 -1.22 19.58 4.72
N LEU A 143 -0.60 20.48 3.95
CA LEU A 143 -1.05 21.88 3.85
C LEU A 143 -1.49 22.25 2.43
N GLY A 144 -1.05 21.52 1.42
CA GLY A 144 -1.42 21.76 0.03
C GLY A 144 -2.87 21.36 -0.22
N GLY A 145 -3.73 22.35 -0.48
CA GLY A 145 -5.17 22.15 -0.66
C GLY A 145 -5.99 22.13 0.63
N ASN A 146 -5.34 22.09 1.80
CA ASN A 146 -6.03 21.97 3.09
C ASN A 146 -6.58 23.32 3.59
N PRO A 147 -7.88 23.47 3.89
CA PRO A 147 -8.45 24.73 4.40
C PRO A 147 -7.90 25.12 5.79
N VAL A 148 -7.36 24.18 6.55
CA VAL A 148 -6.68 24.45 7.84
C VAL A 148 -5.45 25.34 7.63
N THR A 149 -4.83 25.34 6.45
CA THR A 149 -3.74 26.26 6.10
C THR A 149 -4.18 27.73 6.12
N VAL A 150 -5.43 28.01 5.76
CA VAL A 150 -6.00 29.36 5.83
C VAL A 150 -6.26 29.73 7.28
N LEU A 151 -6.87 28.81 8.04
CA LEU A 151 -7.19 29.00 9.45
C LEU A 151 -5.91 29.21 10.29
N SER A 152 -4.84 28.46 10.04
CA SER A 152 -3.58 28.58 10.78
C SER A 152 -2.97 29.98 10.66
N LYS A 153 -3.04 30.59 9.47
CA LYS A 153 -2.64 31.98 9.22
C LYS A 153 -3.52 32.96 10.01
N GLN A 154 -4.83 32.70 10.12
CA GLN A 154 -5.79 33.57 10.79
C GLN A 154 -5.63 33.59 12.32
N ILE A 155 -5.40 32.43 12.94
CA ILE A 155 -5.34 32.29 14.42
C ILE A 155 -3.92 32.25 14.98
N ASN A 156 -2.89 32.47 14.16
CA ASN A 156 -1.49 32.39 14.55
C ASN A 156 -1.11 31.04 15.22
N MET A 157 -1.57 29.93 14.62
CA MET A 157 -1.26 28.59 15.10
C MET A 157 0.18 28.21 14.72
N GLU A 158 0.96 27.77 15.70
CA GLU A 158 2.32 27.28 15.47
C GLU A 158 2.25 25.82 15.03
N LEU A 159 2.78 25.52 13.84
CA LEU A 159 2.75 24.19 13.25
C LEU A 159 4.15 23.56 13.23
N HIS A 160 4.25 22.33 13.72
CA HIS A 160 5.50 21.57 13.77
C HIS A 160 5.41 20.31 12.92
N LYS A 161 6.40 20.09 12.05
CA LYS A 161 6.47 18.89 11.21
C LYS A 161 6.71 17.64 12.04
N ILE A 162 5.94 16.59 11.77
CA ILE A 162 6.14 15.26 12.37
C ILE A 162 7.31 14.56 11.66
N ARG A 163 8.26 14.03 12.43
CA ARG A 163 9.34 13.20 11.91
C ARG A 163 8.82 11.77 11.74
N GLN A 164 8.98 11.21 10.54
CA GLN A 164 8.42 9.89 10.20
C GLN A 164 9.21 8.71 10.78
N LYS A 165 10.41 8.93 11.33
CA LYS A 165 11.20 7.86 11.94
C LYS A 165 10.50 7.33 13.19
N CYS A 166 10.02 6.09 13.14
CA CYS A 166 9.30 5.41 14.21
C CYS A 166 9.98 4.07 14.54
N PRO A 167 10.95 4.02 15.46
CA PRO A 167 11.59 2.74 15.82
C PRO A 167 10.61 1.82 16.56
N LEU A 168 10.57 0.55 16.15
CA LEU A 168 9.74 -0.46 16.80
C LEU A 168 10.50 -1.15 17.94
N TYR A 169 9.76 -1.46 19.01
CA TYR A 169 10.27 -2.19 20.17
C TYR A 169 9.42 -3.44 20.39
N GLU A 170 10.09 -4.56 20.61
CA GLU A 170 9.46 -5.84 20.92
C GLU A 170 8.97 -5.88 22.38
N SER A 171 8.19 -6.91 22.71
CA SER A 171 7.69 -7.15 24.06
C SER A 171 8.79 -7.35 25.11
N ASN A 172 10.01 -7.73 24.68
CA ASN A 172 11.19 -7.83 25.53
C ASN A 172 11.90 -6.49 25.77
N GLY A 173 11.44 -5.40 25.16
CA GLY A 173 12.02 -4.05 25.25
C GLY A 173 13.18 -3.77 24.29
N ASN A 174 13.62 -4.74 23.49
CA ASN A 174 14.66 -4.55 22.48
C ASN A 174 14.09 -3.92 21.21
N THR A 175 14.93 -3.18 20.49
CA THR A 175 14.58 -2.61 19.20
C THR A 175 14.50 -3.68 18.12
N VAL A 176 13.51 -3.59 17.23
CA VAL A 176 13.44 -4.41 16.03
C VAL A 176 14.62 -4.04 15.10
N PRO A 177 15.39 -5.04 14.60
CA PRO A 177 16.44 -4.78 13.61
C PRO A 177 15.89 -4.13 12.34
N LYS A 178 16.64 -3.18 11.78
CA LYS A 178 16.18 -2.37 10.64
C LYS A 178 15.84 -3.21 9.40
N ASP A 179 16.61 -4.25 9.13
CA ASP A 179 16.37 -5.19 8.03
C ASP A 179 15.03 -5.93 8.19
N LYS A 180 14.66 -6.27 9.43
CA LYS A 180 13.38 -6.90 9.75
C LYS A 180 12.21 -5.93 9.65
N ASP A 181 12.39 -4.71 10.15
CA ASP A 181 11.41 -3.62 10.04
C ASP A 181 11.06 -3.36 8.55
N GLU A 182 12.07 -3.11 7.72
CA GLU A 182 11.90 -2.86 6.28
C GLU A 182 11.38 -4.09 5.51
N MET A 183 11.70 -5.31 5.94
CA MET A 183 11.18 -6.54 5.33
C MET A 183 9.68 -6.68 5.60
N VAL A 184 9.25 -6.51 6.86
CA VAL A 184 7.85 -6.69 7.26
C VAL A 184 6.98 -5.55 6.73
N GLU A 185 7.48 -4.31 6.74
CA GLU A 185 6.77 -3.16 6.15
C GLU A 185 6.50 -3.38 4.64
N ARG A 186 7.51 -3.86 3.90
CA ARG A 186 7.32 -4.20 2.48
C ARG A 186 6.29 -5.30 2.28
N GLU A 187 6.29 -6.32 3.14
CA GLU A 187 5.31 -7.40 3.04
C GLU A 187 3.89 -6.93 3.41
N PHE A 188 3.76 -6.06 4.42
CA PHE A 188 2.50 -5.41 4.75
C PHE A 188 1.90 -4.66 3.55
N ASN A 189 2.71 -3.85 2.86
CA ASN A 189 2.26 -3.12 1.68
C ASN A 189 1.86 -4.08 0.53
N ARG A 190 2.63 -5.15 0.30
CA ARG A 190 2.28 -6.19 -0.68
C ARG A 190 0.98 -6.90 -0.35
N LEU A 191 0.68 -7.13 0.93
CA LEU A 191 -0.60 -7.71 1.37
C LEU A 191 -1.77 -6.77 1.05
N LEU A 192 -1.62 -5.46 1.29
CA LEU A 192 -2.65 -4.47 0.93
C LEU A 192 -2.89 -4.43 -0.58
N GLU A 193 -1.82 -4.38 -1.39
CA GLU A 193 -1.93 -4.46 -2.86
C GLU A 193 -2.65 -5.73 -3.32
N ALA A 194 -2.35 -6.88 -2.69
CA ALA A 194 -3.03 -8.14 -3.00
C ALA A 194 -4.52 -8.12 -2.64
N THR A 195 -4.90 -7.46 -1.54
CA THR A 195 -6.33 -7.28 -1.20
C THR A 195 -7.03 -6.34 -2.17
N SER A 196 -6.36 -5.29 -2.65
CA SER A 196 -6.89 -4.42 -3.70
C SER A 196 -7.07 -5.18 -5.02
N TYR A 197 -6.12 -6.04 -5.38
CA TYR A 197 -6.24 -6.95 -6.53
C TYR A 197 -7.43 -7.90 -6.39
N LEU A 198 -7.62 -8.53 -5.22
CA LEU A 198 -8.78 -9.38 -4.95
C LEU A 198 -10.10 -8.62 -5.13
N SER A 199 -10.18 -7.41 -4.59
CA SER A 199 -11.36 -6.55 -4.66
C SER A 199 -11.70 -6.11 -6.08
N HIS A 200 -10.72 -5.56 -6.81
CA HIS A 200 -10.94 -4.87 -8.08
C HIS A 200 -10.81 -5.76 -9.31
N GLN A 201 -9.92 -6.75 -9.29
CA GLN A 201 -9.65 -7.60 -10.46
C GLN A 201 -10.44 -8.91 -10.42
N LEU A 202 -10.64 -9.47 -9.23
CA LEU A 202 -11.37 -10.73 -9.04
C LEU A 202 -12.82 -10.54 -8.57
N ASP A 203 -13.26 -9.28 -8.39
CA ASP A 203 -14.56 -8.88 -7.82
C ASP A 203 -14.93 -9.64 -6.54
N PHE A 204 -13.92 -9.92 -5.71
CA PHE A 204 -14.06 -10.73 -4.52
C PHE A 204 -14.56 -9.91 -3.32
N ASN A 205 -15.74 -9.32 -3.49
CA ASN A 205 -16.33 -8.35 -2.57
C ASN A 205 -17.41 -8.96 -1.66
N TYR A 206 -17.88 -10.17 -1.97
CA TYR A 206 -18.92 -10.86 -1.21
C TYR A 206 -18.56 -12.34 -1.00
N ALA A 207 -18.80 -12.84 0.21
CA ALA A 207 -18.63 -14.25 0.56
C ALA A 207 -19.82 -14.71 1.41
N GLY A 208 -20.49 -15.78 0.99
CA GLY A 208 -21.67 -16.29 1.70
C GLY A 208 -22.81 -15.26 1.81
N GLY A 209 -22.98 -14.39 0.82
CA GLY A 209 -24.00 -13.34 0.79
C GLY A 209 -23.72 -12.13 1.70
N LYS A 210 -22.54 -12.07 2.36
CA LYS A 210 -22.11 -10.93 3.18
C LYS A 210 -20.96 -10.18 2.51
N PRO A 211 -20.87 -8.85 2.69
CA PRO A 211 -19.72 -8.10 2.21
C PRO A 211 -18.46 -8.56 2.93
N VAL A 212 -17.37 -8.65 2.17
CA VAL A 212 -16.05 -9.02 2.69
C VAL A 212 -15.41 -7.81 3.36
N SER A 213 -14.82 -8.02 4.53
CA SER A 213 -14.03 -6.99 5.21
C SER A 213 -12.56 -7.01 4.78
N LEU A 214 -11.84 -5.89 4.96
CA LEU A 214 -10.41 -5.84 4.72
C LEU A 214 -9.64 -6.88 5.54
N GLY A 215 -9.99 -7.03 6.82
CA GLY A 215 -9.38 -8.04 7.70
C GLY A 215 -9.56 -9.47 7.21
N GLN A 216 -10.74 -9.82 6.69
CA GLN A 216 -10.98 -11.16 6.11
C GLN A 216 -10.14 -11.39 4.87
N ALA A 217 -10.06 -10.39 3.99
CA ALA A 217 -9.24 -10.47 2.78
C ALA A 217 -7.75 -10.65 3.11
N LEU A 218 -7.22 -9.87 4.06
CA LEU A 218 -5.83 -10.00 4.53
C LEU A 218 -5.56 -11.41 5.08
N GLU A 219 -6.46 -11.95 5.90
CA GLU A 219 -6.30 -13.31 6.44
C GLU A 219 -6.27 -14.37 5.33
N TRP A 220 -7.14 -14.25 4.32
CA TRP A 220 -7.16 -15.17 3.19
C TRP A 220 -5.92 -15.04 2.31
N VAL A 221 -5.42 -13.83 2.05
CA VAL A 221 -4.16 -13.63 1.32
C VAL A 221 -3.01 -14.28 2.07
N ILE A 222 -2.90 -14.07 3.39
CA ILE A 222 -1.84 -14.69 4.22
C ILE A 222 -1.92 -16.21 4.13
N LYS A 223 -3.12 -16.80 4.28
CA LYS A 223 -3.32 -18.25 4.13
C LYS A 223 -2.91 -18.78 2.74
N LEU A 224 -3.16 -18.00 1.68
CA LEU A 224 -2.72 -18.35 0.33
C LEU A 224 -1.19 -18.30 0.19
N GLN A 225 -0.51 -17.34 0.84
CA GLN A 225 0.96 -17.31 0.85
C GLN A 225 1.56 -18.48 1.63
N GLU A 226 1.00 -18.80 2.81
CA GLU A 226 1.40 -19.98 3.59
C GLU A 226 1.22 -21.27 2.79
N LYS A 227 0.07 -21.40 2.10
CA LYS A 227 -0.20 -22.53 1.20
C LYS A 227 0.85 -22.61 0.08
N ASN A 228 1.18 -21.50 -0.57
CA ASN A 228 2.19 -21.46 -1.64
C ASN A 228 3.57 -21.91 -1.16
N VAL A 229 3.98 -21.53 0.06
CA VAL A 229 5.23 -22.02 0.67
C VAL A 229 5.20 -23.55 0.81
N LYS A 230 4.09 -24.11 1.31
CA LYS A 230 3.93 -25.57 1.43
C LYS A 230 3.91 -26.27 0.07
N GLU A 231 3.28 -25.69 -0.96
CA GLU A 231 3.29 -26.25 -2.30
C GLU A 231 4.70 -26.30 -2.90
N LYS A 232 5.51 -25.24 -2.71
CA LYS A 232 6.92 -25.23 -3.13
C LYS A 232 7.74 -26.28 -2.41
N GLN A 233 7.55 -26.46 -1.10
CA GLN A 233 8.19 -27.53 -0.33
C GLN A 233 7.83 -28.91 -0.89
N VAL A 234 6.55 -29.16 -1.14
CA VAL A 234 6.09 -30.43 -1.72
C VAL A 234 6.68 -30.65 -3.12
N GLN A 235 6.73 -29.63 -3.98
CA GLN A 235 7.34 -29.72 -5.30
C GLN A 235 8.83 -30.03 -5.22
N HIS A 236 9.55 -29.37 -4.31
CA HIS A 236 10.97 -29.60 -4.07
C HIS A 236 11.23 -31.06 -3.65
N TRP A 237 10.55 -31.56 -2.63
CA TRP A 237 10.74 -32.94 -2.17
C TRP A 237 10.30 -33.98 -3.19
N LYS A 238 9.27 -33.70 -4.01
CA LYS A 238 8.91 -34.55 -5.15
C LYS A 238 10.03 -34.64 -6.18
N ALA A 239 10.73 -33.54 -6.46
CA ALA A 239 11.87 -33.54 -7.38
C ALA A 239 13.03 -34.38 -6.81
N VAL A 240 13.32 -34.26 -5.52
CA VAL A 240 14.32 -35.09 -4.82
C VAL A 240 13.97 -36.57 -4.91
N ILE A 241 12.73 -36.95 -4.56
CA ILE A 241 12.26 -38.35 -4.65
C ILE A 241 12.38 -38.88 -6.08
N ALA A 242 12.01 -38.07 -7.08
CA ALA A 242 12.12 -38.47 -8.48
C ALA A 242 13.58 -38.73 -8.90
N LEU A 243 14.53 -37.93 -8.44
CA LEU A 243 15.95 -38.18 -8.68
C LEU A 243 16.48 -39.38 -7.91
N GLN A 244 16.06 -39.59 -6.65
CA GLN A 244 16.44 -40.76 -5.86
C GLN A 244 15.93 -42.06 -6.49
N GLU A 245 14.70 -42.08 -7.03
CA GLU A 245 14.18 -43.26 -7.75
C GLU A 245 14.92 -43.51 -9.08
N ARG A 246 15.33 -42.44 -9.78
CA ARG A 246 16.23 -42.57 -10.94
C ARG A 246 17.59 -43.13 -10.57
N LEU A 247 18.19 -42.64 -9.47
CA LEU A 247 19.47 -43.12 -8.94
C LEU A 247 19.38 -44.60 -8.57
N LYS A 248 18.34 -44.98 -7.82
CA LYS A 248 18.06 -46.36 -7.45
C LYS A 248 17.94 -47.24 -8.69
N THR A 249 17.17 -46.82 -9.69
CA THR A 249 17.02 -47.57 -10.95
C THR A 249 18.36 -47.72 -11.67
N ASN A 250 19.18 -46.66 -11.71
CA ASN A 250 20.51 -46.69 -12.30
C ASN A 250 21.43 -47.69 -11.56
N GLN A 251 21.45 -47.64 -10.23
CA GLN A 251 22.23 -48.56 -9.40
C GLN A 251 21.79 -50.02 -9.56
N HIS A 252 20.49 -50.31 -9.69
CA HIS A 252 20.00 -51.66 -10.00
C HIS A 252 20.52 -52.16 -11.36
N ARG A 253 20.52 -51.29 -12.39
CA ARG A 253 21.09 -51.63 -13.70
C ARG A 253 22.60 -51.88 -13.63
N MET A 254 23.31 -51.07 -12.85
CA MET A 254 24.75 -51.27 -12.61
C MET A 254 24.98 -52.62 -11.93
N LEU A 255 24.29 -52.94 -10.84
CA LEU A 255 24.44 -54.23 -10.14
C LEU A 255 24.24 -55.42 -11.10
N ALA A 256 23.17 -55.42 -11.89
CA ALA A 256 22.92 -56.47 -12.89
C ALA A 256 24.00 -56.55 -13.98
N LEU A 257 24.51 -55.39 -14.44
CA LEU A 257 25.58 -55.33 -15.43
C LEU A 257 26.90 -55.82 -14.87
N ARG A 258 27.20 -55.53 -13.59
CA ARG A 258 28.39 -56.02 -12.90
C ARG A 258 28.41 -57.54 -12.83
N GLU A 259 27.31 -58.16 -12.41
CA GLU A 259 27.18 -59.63 -12.38
C GLU A 259 27.43 -60.24 -13.76
N LYS A 260 26.89 -59.60 -14.81
CA LYS A 260 27.11 -60.03 -16.20
C LYS A 260 28.57 -59.87 -16.66
N ILE A 261 29.23 -58.78 -16.28
CA ILE A 261 30.66 -58.56 -16.56
C ILE A 261 31.51 -59.62 -15.85
N GLU A 262 31.22 -59.92 -14.58
CA GLU A 262 31.93 -60.94 -13.80
C GLU A 262 31.81 -62.32 -14.46
N GLU A 263 30.59 -62.71 -14.88
CA GLU A 263 30.35 -63.97 -15.59
C GLU A 263 31.03 -64.03 -16.97
N LEU A 264 30.93 -62.96 -17.78
CA LEU A 264 31.60 -62.89 -19.09
C LEU A 264 33.12 -62.92 -18.97
N ASN A 265 33.68 -62.28 -17.94
CA ASN A 265 35.12 -62.27 -17.68
C ASN A 265 35.61 -63.65 -17.25
N LYS A 266 34.83 -64.37 -16.43
CA LYS A 266 35.12 -65.76 -16.06
C LYS A 266 35.15 -66.66 -17.30
N GLN A 267 34.10 -66.61 -18.12
CA GLN A 267 34.01 -67.38 -19.37
C GLN A 267 35.16 -67.04 -20.34
N TYR A 268 35.55 -65.77 -20.44
CA TYR A 268 36.67 -65.33 -21.27
C TYR A 268 38.01 -65.91 -20.78
N LYS A 269 38.27 -65.88 -19.46
CA LYS A 269 39.48 -66.45 -18.86
C LYS A 269 39.61 -67.96 -19.08
N GLU A 270 38.52 -68.71 -18.88
CA GLU A 270 38.48 -70.15 -19.13
C GLU A 270 38.83 -70.48 -20.60
N GLN A 271 38.36 -69.68 -21.56
CA GLN A 271 38.70 -69.84 -22.98
C GLN A 271 40.13 -69.38 -23.32
N CYS A 272 40.73 -68.51 -22.51
CA CYS A 272 42.13 -68.09 -22.64
C CYS A 272 43.12 -69.19 -22.21
N GLU A 273 42.74 -70.09 -21.31
CA GLU A 273 43.61 -71.15 -20.78
C GLU A 273 43.76 -72.37 -21.73
N GLY A 274 43.06 -72.40 -22.86
CA GLY A 274 43.19 -73.45 -23.89
C GLY A 274 44.52 -73.43 -24.65
N LYS A 275 45.14 -74.60 -24.83
CA LYS A 275 46.42 -74.80 -25.55
C LYS A 275 46.36 -74.34 -27.02
N SER A 276 47.42 -73.69 -27.48
CA SER A 276 47.63 -73.28 -28.88
C SER A 276 48.11 -74.48 -29.72
N PRO A 277 47.72 -74.62 -31.01
CA PRO A 277 46.92 -73.70 -31.84
C PRO A 277 45.40 -73.92 -31.70
N ARG A 278 44.64 -72.82 -31.76
CA ARG A 278 43.16 -72.81 -31.70
C ARG A 278 42.55 -72.94 -33.08
N ASP A 279 41.41 -73.59 -33.18
CA ASP A 279 40.62 -73.58 -34.42
C ASP A 279 39.87 -72.24 -34.62
N ILE A 280 39.33 -72.02 -35.82
CA ILE A 280 38.66 -70.75 -36.17
C ILE A 280 37.39 -70.49 -35.34
N THR A 281 36.71 -71.54 -34.89
CA THR A 281 35.50 -71.42 -34.06
C THR A 281 35.85 -71.04 -32.62
N GLN A 282 36.92 -71.60 -32.06
CA GLN A 282 37.46 -71.26 -30.75
C GLN A 282 37.98 -69.81 -30.73
N GLU A 283 38.68 -69.38 -31.79
CA GLU A 283 39.13 -68.00 -31.93
C GLU A 283 37.95 -67.01 -32.07
N PHE A 284 36.91 -67.38 -32.82
CA PHE A 284 35.69 -66.57 -32.93
C PHE A 284 34.98 -66.41 -31.58
N VAL A 285 34.81 -67.50 -30.81
CA VAL A 285 34.17 -67.46 -29.49
C VAL A 285 34.95 -66.55 -28.53
N LEU A 286 36.28 -66.66 -28.50
CA LEU A 286 37.14 -65.81 -27.70
C LEU A 286 36.94 -64.33 -28.03
N ARG A 287 37.03 -63.96 -29.32
CA ARG A 287 36.88 -62.57 -29.78
C ARG A 287 35.47 -62.04 -29.57
N SER A 288 34.44 -62.88 -29.72
CA SER A 288 33.05 -62.53 -29.47
C SER A 288 32.84 -62.18 -27.98
N LYS A 289 33.36 -63.02 -27.07
CA LYS A 289 33.29 -62.75 -25.62
C LYS A 289 34.05 -61.50 -25.23
N LEU A 290 35.24 -61.26 -25.80
CA LEU A 290 36.00 -60.02 -25.58
C LEU A 290 35.22 -58.78 -26.06
N ARG A 291 34.57 -58.85 -27.23
CA ARG A 291 33.72 -57.77 -27.75
C ARG A 291 32.54 -57.51 -26.82
N ASP A 292 31.85 -58.56 -26.37
CA ASP A 292 30.68 -58.44 -25.50
C ASP A 292 31.06 -57.91 -24.10
N LEU A 293 32.22 -58.31 -23.57
CA LEU A 293 32.82 -57.75 -22.35
C LEU A 293 33.11 -56.26 -22.52
N ASN A 294 33.82 -55.88 -23.59
CA ASN A 294 34.12 -54.48 -23.89
C ASN A 294 32.84 -53.62 -24.05
N ARG A 295 31.78 -54.19 -24.64
CA ARG A 295 30.48 -53.52 -24.73
C ARG A 295 29.87 -53.30 -23.35
N CYS A 296 29.89 -54.30 -22.47
CA CYS A 296 29.37 -54.17 -21.11
C CYS A 296 30.18 -53.16 -20.29
N CYS A 297 31.51 -53.12 -20.43
CA CYS A 297 32.34 -52.11 -19.77
C CYS A 297 31.99 -50.68 -20.22
N ARG A 298 31.76 -50.46 -21.52
CA ARG A 298 31.32 -49.15 -22.03
C ARG A 298 29.95 -48.74 -21.50
N GLU A 299 29.01 -49.68 -21.39
CA GLU A 299 27.70 -49.41 -20.79
C GLU A 299 27.83 -49.10 -19.30
N TRP A 300 28.74 -49.76 -18.58
CA TRP A 300 29.06 -49.46 -17.19
C TRP A 300 29.60 -48.03 -17.02
N ASP A 301 30.53 -47.61 -17.87
CA ASP A 301 31.07 -46.24 -17.85
C ASP A 301 29.97 -45.20 -18.08
N GLN A 302 29.01 -45.47 -18.97
CA GLN A 302 27.84 -44.60 -19.18
C GLN A 302 26.93 -44.52 -17.95
N LEU A 303 26.66 -45.65 -17.29
CA LEU A 303 25.85 -45.67 -16.07
C LEU A 303 26.56 -44.98 -14.90
N LEU A 304 27.88 -45.07 -14.82
CA LEU A 304 28.71 -44.33 -13.86
C LEU A 304 28.59 -42.81 -14.05
N GLU A 305 28.65 -42.33 -15.29
CA GLU A 305 28.49 -40.91 -15.59
C GLU A 305 27.07 -40.43 -15.27
N GLN A 306 26.05 -41.22 -15.62
CA GLN A 306 24.67 -40.94 -15.25
C GLN A 306 24.47 -40.92 -13.72
N GLN A 307 25.17 -41.79 -12.99
CA GLN A 307 25.13 -41.80 -11.53
C GLN A 307 25.64 -40.46 -10.97
N ARG A 308 26.81 -40.01 -11.42
CA ARG A 308 27.40 -38.73 -11.02
C ARG A 308 26.48 -37.56 -11.32
N GLU A 309 25.91 -37.51 -12.53
CA GLU A 309 25.00 -36.43 -12.91
C GLU A 309 23.75 -36.36 -12.00
N ILE A 310 23.22 -37.52 -11.60
CA ILE A 310 22.07 -37.58 -10.69
C ILE A 310 22.47 -37.17 -9.27
N GLU A 311 23.63 -37.62 -8.78
CA GLU A 311 24.18 -37.27 -7.47
C GLU A 311 24.46 -35.77 -7.36
N ASP A 312 25.08 -35.16 -8.37
CA ASP A 312 25.36 -33.73 -8.42
C ASP A 312 24.06 -32.90 -8.36
N LYS A 313 23.04 -33.29 -9.14
CA LYS A 313 21.72 -32.63 -9.10
C LYS A 313 21.02 -32.82 -7.76
N LEU A 314 21.21 -33.96 -7.10
CA LEU A 314 20.67 -34.20 -5.77
C LEU A 314 21.29 -33.23 -4.76
N GLN A 315 22.62 -33.09 -4.80
CA GLN A 315 23.36 -32.20 -3.93
C GLN A 315 22.98 -30.73 -4.16
N GLU A 316 22.78 -30.31 -5.41
CA GLU A 316 22.31 -28.96 -5.75
C GLU A 316 20.93 -28.66 -5.13
N LEU A 317 19.99 -29.61 -5.24
CA LEU A 317 18.67 -29.46 -4.64
C LEU A 317 18.76 -29.42 -3.11
N GLU A 318 19.51 -30.32 -2.48
CA GLU A 318 19.67 -30.35 -1.02
C GLU A 318 20.33 -29.08 -0.47
N ALA A 319 21.20 -28.44 -1.25
CA ALA A 319 21.84 -27.18 -0.87
C ALA A 319 20.93 -25.94 -0.96
N SER A 320 19.81 -26.02 -1.70
CA SER A 320 18.91 -24.89 -1.96
C SER A 320 17.45 -25.22 -1.64
N PRO A 321 17.11 -25.48 -0.36
CA PRO A 321 15.74 -25.73 0.04
C PRO A 321 14.88 -24.46 -0.11
N PRO A 322 13.58 -24.59 -0.43
CA PRO A 322 12.65 -23.47 -0.38
C PRO A 322 12.47 -22.97 1.07
N SER A 323 11.91 -21.77 1.23
CA SER A 323 11.62 -21.19 2.54
C SER A 323 10.83 -22.14 3.45
N ASP A 324 11.19 -22.20 4.73
CA ASP A 324 10.53 -23.08 5.71
C ASP A 324 9.13 -22.59 6.11
N VAL A 325 9.01 -21.28 6.28
CA VAL A 325 7.79 -20.57 6.68
C VAL A 325 7.61 -19.33 5.83
N TYR A 326 6.37 -18.88 5.69
CA TYR A 326 6.07 -17.58 5.08
C TYR A 326 6.49 -16.44 6.02
N LEU A 327 5.99 -16.46 7.26
CA LEU A 327 6.35 -15.53 8.33
C LEU A 327 6.64 -16.34 9.60
N SER A 328 7.73 -16.02 10.30
CA SER A 328 7.95 -16.56 11.65
C SER A 328 6.97 -15.91 12.64
N SER A 329 6.83 -16.48 13.84
CA SER A 329 6.01 -15.88 14.91
C SER A 329 6.44 -14.46 15.27
N ARG A 330 7.75 -14.18 15.18
CA ARG A 330 8.32 -12.85 15.41
C ARG A 330 7.97 -11.88 14.29
N ASP A 331 8.09 -12.33 13.03
CA ASP A 331 7.71 -11.49 11.87
C ASP A 331 6.20 -11.19 11.91
N ARG A 332 5.38 -12.17 12.32
CA ARG A 332 3.94 -11.99 12.47
C ARG A 332 3.57 -10.94 13.52
N GLN A 333 4.27 -10.89 14.66
CA GLN A 333 4.03 -9.86 15.68
C GLN A 333 4.36 -8.45 15.19
N ILE A 334 5.42 -8.30 14.40
CA ILE A 334 5.76 -7.02 13.78
C ILE A 334 4.70 -6.64 12.74
N LEU A 335 4.22 -7.61 11.95
CA LEU A 335 3.15 -7.39 10.98
C LEU A 335 1.85 -6.95 11.68
N ASP A 336 1.51 -7.57 12.81
CA ASP A 336 0.34 -7.19 13.61
C ASP A 336 0.45 -5.75 14.15
N TRP A 337 1.65 -5.22 14.37
CA TRP A 337 1.84 -3.78 14.68
C TRP A 337 1.42 -2.88 13.50
N HIS A 338 1.77 -3.24 12.26
CA HIS A 338 1.33 -2.49 11.08
C HIS A 338 -0.19 -2.57 10.90
N PHE A 339 -0.80 -3.73 11.15
CA PHE A 339 -2.26 -3.84 11.20
C PHE A 339 -2.86 -2.95 12.29
N ALA A 340 -2.29 -2.92 13.49
CA ALA A 340 -2.75 -2.04 14.57
C ALA A 340 -2.60 -0.55 14.20
N ASN A 341 -1.54 -0.17 13.49
CA ASN A 341 -1.36 1.18 12.99
C ASN A 341 -2.42 1.55 11.93
N LEU A 342 -2.81 0.60 11.08
CA LEU A 342 -3.91 0.77 10.13
C LEU A 342 -5.28 0.88 10.85
N GLU A 343 -5.51 0.08 11.89
CA GLU A 343 -6.69 0.19 12.75
C GLU A 343 -6.74 1.52 13.50
N PHE A 344 -5.58 2.04 13.94
CA PHE A 344 -5.46 3.36 14.53
C PHE A 344 -5.86 4.46 13.54
N ALA A 345 -5.35 4.40 12.30
CA ALA A 345 -5.67 5.37 11.25
C ALA A 345 -7.18 5.39 10.93
N ASN A 346 -7.82 4.21 10.91
CA ASN A 346 -9.24 4.05 10.60
C ASN A 346 -10.17 4.14 11.82
N ALA A 347 -9.61 4.22 13.04
CA ALA A 347 -10.32 4.18 14.32
C ALA A 347 -11.31 3.01 14.47
N THR A 348 -11.03 1.86 13.84
CA THR A 348 -11.86 0.66 13.90
C THR A 348 -11.04 -0.61 13.60
N PRO A 349 -11.43 -1.78 14.12
CA PRO A 349 -10.83 -3.04 13.70
C PRO A 349 -10.96 -3.28 12.19
N LEU A 350 -9.97 -3.94 11.58
CA LEU A 350 -9.95 -4.24 10.14
C LEU A 350 -11.12 -5.15 9.70
N THR A 351 -11.73 -5.87 10.65
CA THR A 351 -12.92 -6.70 10.43
C THR A 351 -14.19 -5.89 10.14
N ASN A 352 -14.21 -4.60 10.47
CA ASN A 352 -15.33 -3.71 10.17
C ASN A 352 -15.12 -2.88 8.89
N LEU A 353 -13.88 -2.81 8.38
CA LEU A 353 -13.56 -2.05 7.19
C LEU A 353 -14.07 -2.75 5.93
N SER A 354 -14.78 -2.01 5.08
CA SER A 354 -15.21 -2.50 3.77
C SER A 354 -14.00 -2.76 2.89
N LEU A 355 -13.83 -3.99 2.38
CA LEU A 355 -12.72 -4.31 1.47
C LEU A 355 -12.66 -3.36 0.26
N LYS A 356 -13.83 -2.95 -0.26
CA LYS A 356 -13.94 -2.19 -1.51
C LYS A 356 -13.78 -0.68 -1.36
N HIS A 357 -14.06 -0.15 -0.18
CA HIS A 357 -14.31 1.28 -0.01
C HIS A 357 -13.61 1.90 1.21
N TRP A 358 -12.74 1.16 1.90
CA TRP A 358 -12.07 1.68 3.09
C TRP A 358 -11.07 2.81 2.75
N ASP A 359 -10.54 2.81 1.53
CA ASP A 359 -9.52 3.72 0.98
C ASP A 359 -10.10 4.66 -0.11
N GLN A 360 -11.43 4.83 -0.16
CA GLN A 360 -12.09 5.60 -1.22
C GLN A 360 -11.74 7.10 -1.25
N ASP A 361 -11.18 7.63 -0.16
CA ASP A 361 -10.79 9.04 -0.02
C ASP A 361 -9.29 9.29 -0.23
N ASP A 362 -8.49 8.25 -0.50
CA ASP A 362 -7.03 8.37 -0.73
C ASP A 362 -6.69 9.30 -1.92
N ASP A 363 -7.52 9.31 -2.98
CA ASP A 363 -7.35 10.19 -4.14
C ASP A 363 -7.42 11.70 -3.79
N PHE A 364 -7.93 12.05 -2.60
CA PHE A 364 -8.08 13.42 -2.13
C PHE A 364 -7.06 13.80 -1.04
N GLU A 365 -6.01 13.01 -0.84
CA GLU A 365 -4.97 13.32 0.14
C GLU A 365 -4.32 14.70 -0.14
N PHE A 366 -4.17 15.51 0.91
CA PHE A 366 -3.48 16.79 0.81
C PHE A 366 -1.97 16.62 0.70
N THR A 367 -1.33 17.49 -0.08
CA THR A 367 0.13 17.41 -0.26
C THR A 367 0.90 18.06 0.89
N GLY A 368 2.11 17.56 1.12
CA GLY A 368 3.04 18.06 2.13
C GLY A 368 3.09 17.19 3.39
N SER A 369 4.04 17.50 4.28
CA SER A 369 4.21 16.72 5.51
C SER A 369 3.07 16.92 6.50
N HIS A 370 2.71 15.89 7.25
CA HIS A 370 1.82 16.04 8.40
C HIS A 370 2.46 16.89 9.52
N LEU A 371 1.63 17.67 10.20
CA LEU A 371 2.05 18.60 11.25
C LEU A 371 1.23 18.43 12.52
N THR A 372 1.80 18.74 13.67
CA THR A 372 1.05 18.98 14.91
C THR A 372 0.95 20.49 15.16
N GLY A 373 -0.17 20.93 15.75
CA GLY A 373 -0.43 22.34 16.01
C GLY A 373 -0.35 22.67 17.50
N ARG A 374 0.27 23.80 17.83
CA ARG A 374 0.19 24.41 19.16
C ARG A 374 -0.49 25.77 19.04
N ILE A 375 -1.58 25.95 19.79
CA ILE A 375 -2.23 27.24 19.96
C ILE A 375 -1.67 27.84 21.25
N ASN A 376 -0.89 28.92 21.11
CA ASN A 376 -0.31 29.68 22.20
C ASN A 376 -1.35 30.52 22.95
#